data_AF-A0A842RFT8-F1
#
_entry.id   AF-A0A842RFT8-F1
#
_cell.length_a   1.000
_cell.length_b   1.000
_cell.length_c   1.000
_cell.angle_alpha   90.00
_cell.angle_beta   90.00
_cell.angle_gamma   90.00
#
_symmetry.space_group_name_H-M   'P 1'
#
loop_
_entity.id
_entity.type
_entity.pdbx_description
1 polymer ?
#
loop_
_entity_poly.entity_id
_entity_poly.type
_entity_poly.pdbx_seq_one_letter_code
_entity_poly.pdbx_strand_id
1 'polypeptide(L)'
;MNKKTNSRKRFLNPYNFVRFLPIEEKEKNFEESTEVTLLGKCPPPPHDRFVGLTGKIFCQLKTITPLFITDSEFVKTENEHSNYRFYRIPGENDENGKYAIPATSLRGMLRSVFEAATNSCFSVFEGGLLGKRKHPRKYKGELHAGMIKEIPRNKKRPGSVVKMKAYRLPHCKSKKYSLGKYKSEYKRNGERIIVKVQEGSDIAIDAKNYPKNGKIPDGYKVGFLKTSGPGLPGKKKNERVFIEEKDSTSFELTYETYSNYIISNRNNDFSNTQIPKEKDTIWFRADGNKVKEFGYAQIYRKPFKKSIGDLLPDYFYPCKDYEELCPGCRLFGWVHSDPPEEREIKTAYAGRIKIQHAKIVKENGVIENVPLDILSAPKPTTPYFYLLDENGDVDFYVKYKDQNILRGRKFYRHHSNIDRNQYTRKDGERNRLNRTLRDVLKPGAFFEFTINFENLAPVEIGALLWSIELENEMYHKIGLAKPLGFGSVDIEIKEIKCVTPKERYRSFTKSGWKTISIQKEKWIALFKEKMEEKYHEKFEELANIKDLKAIFTEAFLPIHYPKDPKGGDKNYEWFIENKRKGKYPLALAAEDTEGLPEYSK
;
A
#
# COMPACT_ATOMS: atom_id res chain seq x y z
N MET A 1 3.56 -38.44 33.53
CA MET A 1 2.63 -38.00 32.46
C MET A 1 3.27 -36.86 31.67
N ASN A 2 3.97 -37.19 30.58
CA ASN A 2 4.59 -36.22 29.67
C ASN A 2 3.53 -35.62 28.74
N LYS A 3 2.99 -34.44 29.07
CA LYS A 3 2.35 -33.59 28.06
C LYS A 3 3.45 -32.93 27.24
N LYS A 4 3.84 -33.59 26.14
CA LYS A 4 4.52 -32.92 25.01
C LYS A 4 3.60 -31.80 24.51
N THR A 5 3.81 -30.57 24.98
CA THR A 5 3.27 -29.37 24.33
C THR A 5 3.91 -29.29 22.96
N ASN A 6 3.15 -29.71 21.95
CA ASN A 6 3.45 -29.48 20.55
C ASN A 6 3.32 -27.96 20.30
N SER A 7 4.33 -27.17 20.69
CA SER A 7 4.33 -25.73 20.46
C SER A 7 4.41 -25.51 18.95
N ARG A 8 3.26 -25.26 18.33
CA ARG A 8 3.20 -24.86 16.92
C ARG A 8 4.03 -23.59 16.80
N LYS A 9 5.02 -23.57 15.90
CA LYS A 9 5.79 -22.35 15.60
C LYS A 9 4.81 -21.23 15.24
N ARG A 10 4.88 -20.11 15.95
CA ARG A 10 4.05 -18.91 15.70
C ARG A 10 4.96 -17.77 15.24
N PHE A 11 4.39 -16.85 14.49
CA PHE A 11 5.10 -15.72 13.92
C PHE A 11 4.22 -14.47 13.95
N LEU A 12 4.85 -13.30 13.96
CA LEU A 12 4.14 -12.03 13.80
C LEU A 12 4.14 -11.61 12.33
N ASN A 13 3.01 -11.10 11.86
CA ASN A 13 2.96 -10.47 10.55
C ASN A 13 3.91 -9.25 10.54
N PRO A 14 4.67 -8.98 9.45
CA PRO A 14 5.70 -7.93 9.46
C PRO A 14 5.21 -6.50 9.68
N TYR A 15 3.91 -6.28 9.62
CA TYR A 15 3.29 -5.01 9.91
C TYR A 15 2.05 -5.20 10.77
N ASN A 16 1.68 -4.15 11.47
CA ASN A 16 0.34 -3.98 12.03
C ASN A 16 -0.13 -2.53 11.77
N PHE A 17 -1.23 -2.13 12.39
CA PHE A 17 -1.84 -0.84 12.19
C PHE A 17 -1.89 -0.04 13.49
N VAL A 18 -1.65 1.25 13.38
CA VAL A 18 -1.91 2.24 14.42
C VAL A 18 -3.30 2.80 14.18
N ARG A 19 -4.23 2.54 15.10
CA ARG A 19 -5.59 3.06 15.04
C ARG A 19 -5.61 4.59 15.09
N PHE A 20 -6.65 5.18 14.50
CA PHE A 20 -6.97 6.57 14.75
C PHE A 20 -7.89 6.65 15.97
N LEU A 21 -7.82 7.76 16.71
CA LEU A 21 -8.71 7.99 17.85
C LEU A 21 -10.05 8.53 17.34
N PRO A 22 -11.19 8.15 17.94
CA PRO A 22 -12.47 8.75 17.60
C PRO A 22 -12.42 10.26 17.82
N ILE A 23 -13.16 11.00 16.99
CA ILE A 23 -13.35 12.44 17.15
C ILE A 23 -14.72 12.61 17.76
N GLU A 24 -14.76 13.03 19.02
CA GLU A 24 -16.02 13.32 19.71
C GLU A 24 -16.62 14.63 19.18
N GLU A 25 -17.95 14.68 19.06
CA GLU A 25 -18.63 15.93 18.74
C GLU A 25 -18.49 16.90 19.92
N LYS A 26 -18.04 18.13 19.66
CA LYS A 26 -17.84 19.14 20.70
C LYS A 26 -19.12 19.35 21.51
N GLU A 27 -19.04 19.19 22.82
CA GLU A 27 -20.10 19.69 23.70
C GLU A 27 -20.20 21.21 23.54
N LYS A 28 -21.41 21.73 23.35
CA LYS A 28 -21.67 23.13 22.94
C LYS A 28 -21.16 24.22 23.91
N ASN A 29 -20.58 23.87 25.07
CA ASN A 29 -20.21 24.79 26.15
C ASN A 29 -18.81 24.58 26.74
N PHE A 30 -17.93 23.75 26.15
CA PHE A 30 -16.56 23.56 26.65
C PHE A 30 -15.56 24.41 25.84
N GLU A 31 -14.89 25.35 26.49
CA GLU A 31 -13.85 26.18 25.88
C GLU A 31 -12.50 25.44 26.00
N GLU A 32 -12.05 24.86 24.89
CA GLU A 32 -10.76 24.15 24.84
C GLU A 32 -9.60 25.12 25.06
N SER A 33 -8.55 24.66 25.74
CA SER A 33 -7.30 25.40 25.82
C SER A 33 -6.71 25.65 24.41
N THR A 34 -5.93 26.72 24.26
CA THR A 34 -5.31 27.05 22.96
C THR A 34 -4.41 25.90 22.48
N GLU A 35 -3.73 25.22 23.40
CA GLU A 35 -2.87 24.09 23.11
C GLU A 35 -3.65 22.86 22.60
N VAL A 36 -4.83 22.57 23.16
CA VAL A 36 -5.71 21.49 22.67
C VAL A 36 -6.24 21.79 21.27
N THR A 37 -6.61 23.05 21.02
CA THR A 37 -7.00 23.53 19.69
C THR A 37 -5.88 23.32 18.67
N LEU A 38 -4.63 23.62 19.06
CA LEU A 38 -3.44 23.40 18.24
C LEU A 38 -3.11 21.91 18.01
N LEU A 39 -3.72 20.98 18.73
CA LEU A 39 -3.66 19.53 18.43
C LEU A 39 -4.84 19.08 17.56
N GLY A 40 -5.65 20.00 17.04
CA GLY A 40 -6.76 19.76 16.13
C GLY A 40 -6.57 20.37 14.75
N LYS A 41 -7.66 20.39 13.98
CA LYS A 41 -7.78 21.20 12.77
C LYS A 41 -8.00 22.66 13.18
N CYS A 42 -7.15 23.53 12.65
CA CYS A 42 -7.25 24.97 12.83
C CYS A 42 -6.44 25.68 11.73
N PRO A 43 -6.54 27.01 11.63
CA PRO A 43 -5.73 27.76 10.68
C PRO A 43 -4.23 27.65 11.03
N PRO A 44 -3.34 27.57 10.03
CA PRO A 44 -1.90 27.65 10.28
C PRO A 44 -1.47 29.07 10.68
N PRO A 45 -0.38 29.20 11.47
CA PRO A 45 0.21 30.51 11.71
C PRO A 45 0.83 31.07 10.40
N PRO A 46 1.06 32.38 10.30
CA PRO A 46 1.57 32.96 9.08
C PRO A 46 3.12 32.85 9.01
N HIS A 47 3.67 33.01 7.80
CA HIS A 47 5.12 32.94 7.55
C HIS A 47 5.81 34.31 7.52
N ASP A 48 5.05 35.40 7.49
CA ASP A 48 5.56 36.78 7.34
C ASP A 48 6.10 37.38 8.65
N ARG A 49 5.84 36.75 9.80
CA ARG A 49 6.23 37.25 11.13
C ARG A 49 6.57 36.14 12.11
N PHE A 50 7.38 36.46 13.13
CA PHE A 50 7.68 35.56 14.24
C PHE A 50 6.53 35.54 15.26
N VAL A 51 5.86 34.41 15.41
CA VAL A 51 4.75 34.22 16.38
C VAL A 51 4.99 33.08 17.37
N GLY A 52 6.01 32.25 17.11
CA GLY A 52 6.35 31.11 17.96
C GLY A 52 7.85 30.85 17.99
N LEU A 53 8.22 29.64 18.41
CA LEU A 53 9.59 29.19 18.48
C LEU A 53 10.12 28.93 17.07
N THR A 54 11.30 29.47 16.77
CA THR A 54 12.01 29.25 15.51
C THR A 54 13.45 28.83 15.82
N GLY A 55 13.93 27.79 15.17
CA GLY A 55 15.17 27.17 15.60
C GLY A 55 15.69 26.01 14.76
N LYS A 56 16.62 25.27 15.36
CA LYS A 56 17.30 24.10 14.81
C LYS A 56 17.32 22.97 15.83
N ILE A 57 17.10 21.75 15.36
CA ILE A 57 17.25 20.51 16.12
C ILE A 57 18.37 19.72 15.43
N PHE A 58 19.43 19.42 16.17
CA PHE A 58 20.58 18.63 15.70
C PHE A 58 20.38 17.19 16.13
N CYS A 59 20.36 16.28 15.16
CA CYS A 59 20.02 14.88 15.37
C CYS A 59 21.16 13.97 14.91
N GLN A 60 21.38 12.90 15.66
CA GLN A 60 22.21 11.77 15.28
C GLN A 60 21.33 10.53 15.11
N LEU A 61 21.51 9.81 14.00
CA LEU A 61 20.78 8.59 13.67
C LEU A 61 21.74 7.41 13.67
N LYS A 62 21.39 6.35 14.39
CA LYS A 62 22.13 5.09 14.45
C LYS A 62 21.36 3.97 13.74
N THR A 63 22.01 3.20 12.88
CA THR A 63 21.38 2.01 12.28
C THR A 63 21.40 0.83 13.25
N ILE A 64 20.24 0.24 13.53
CA ILE A 64 20.09 -0.91 14.44
C ILE A 64 20.03 -2.23 13.66
N THR A 65 19.46 -2.17 12.46
CA THR A 65 19.38 -3.30 11.51
C THR A 65 20.02 -2.88 10.18
N PRO A 66 20.26 -3.80 9.23
CA PRO A 66 20.76 -3.43 7.92
C PRO A 66 19.90 -2.34 7.29
N LEU A 67 20.53 -1.30 6.74
CA LEU A 67 19.84 -0.16 6.15
C LEU A 67 20.04 -0.15 4.65
N PHE A 68 18.96 0.10 3.92
CA PHE A 68 19.02 0.36 2.49
C PHE A 68 18.05 1.46 2.08
N ILE A 69 18.59 2.57 1.58
CA ILE A 69 17.81 3.63 0.94
C ILE A 69 18.10 3.59 -0.56
N THR A 70 17.06 3.46 -1.38
CA THR A 70 17.24 3.38 -2.83
C THR A 70 17.69 4.72 -3.40
N ASP A 71 18.66 4.66 -4.30
CA ASP A 71 18.94 5.73 -5.23
C ASP A 71 18.02 5.60 -6.45
N SER A 72 16.98 6.44 -6.53
CA SER A 72 15.93 6.28 -7.55
C SER A 72 16.42 6.59 -8.97
N GLU A 73 17.51 7.34 -9.10
CA GLU A 73 18.12 7.69 -10.40
C GLU A 73 19.00 6.56 -10.96
N PHE A 74 19.29 5.53 -10.15
CA PHE A 74 20.22 4.46 -10.52
C PHE A 74 19.58 3.08 -10.34
N VAL A 75 18.64 2.75 -11.23
CA VAL A 75 18.02 1.41 -11.31
C VAL A 75 18.49 0.72 -12.58
N LYS A 76 19.14 -0.45 -12.44
CA LYS A 76 19.52 -1.30 -13.58
C LYS A 76 18.63 -2.53 -13.64
N THR A 77 17.83 -2.65 -14.70
CA THR A 77 16.96 -3.80 -14.92
C THR A 77 17.51 -4.69 -16.02
N GLU A 78 17.82 -5.94 -15.68
CA GLU A 78 18.29 -6.97 -16.61
C GLU A 78 17.41 -8.21 -16.47
N ASN A 79 16.90 -8.76 -17.58
CA ASN A 79 16.03 -9.95 -17.57
C ASN A 79 14.83 -9.86 -16.59
N GLU A 80 14.14 -8.71 -16.57
CA GLU A 80 13.04 -8.40 -15.64
C GLU A 80 13.43 -8.36 -14.14
N HIS A 81 14.73 -8.44 -13.80
CA HIS A 81 15.25 -8.34 -12.44
C HIS A 81 15.92 -6.98 -12.21
N SER A 82 15.52 -6.29 -11.15
CA SER A 82 16.01 -4.93 -10.86
C SER A 82 17.13 -4.94 -9.82
N ASN A 83 18.19 -4.17 -10.09
CA ASN A 83 19.32 -3.93 -9.21
C ASN A 83 19.30 -2.48 -8.72
N TYR A 84 19.46 -2.30 -7.42
CA TYR A 84 19.47 -1.00 -6.75
C TYR A 84 20.79 -0.80 -6.02
N ARG A 85 21.27 0.45 -5.98
CA ARG A 85 22.37 0.88 -5.12
C ARG A 85 21.87 1.79 -4.00
N PHE A 86 22.66 1.91 -2.93
CA PHE A 86 22.36 2.80 -1.82
C PHE A 86 22.47 4.27 -2.25
N TYR A 87 21.61 5.14 -1.71
CA TYR A 87 21.60 6.57 -2.00
C TYR A 87 22.89 7.29 -1.56
N ARG A 88 23.46 8.09 -2.46
CA ARG A 88 24.69 8.85 -2.23
C ARG A 88 24.51 10.31 -2.59
N ILE A 89 25.26 11.19 -1.93
CA ILE A 89 25.37 12.60 -2.29
C ILE A 89 26.75 12.83 -2.90
N PRO A 90 26.86 13.44 -4.09
CA PRO A 90 28.14 13.78 -4.69
C PRO A 90 29.00 14.60 -3.72
N GLY A 91 30.28 14.24 -3.59
CA GLY A 91 31.25 15.07 -2.88
C GLY A 91 31.86 16.11 -3.83
N GLU A 92 32.41 17.20 -3.29
CA GLU A 92 33.13 18.20 -4.10
C GLU A 92 34.29 17.59 -4.90
N ASN A 93 34.88 16.47 -4.44
CA ASN A 93 35.98 15.76 -5.10
C ASN A 93 35.78 14.22 -5.14
N ASP A 94 34.55 13.74 -4.99
CA ASP A 94 34.24 12.30 -4.97
C ASP A 94 33.08 11.99 -5.92
N GLU A 95 33.42 11.56 -7.14
CA GLU A 95 32.46 11.16 -8.18
C GLU A 95 31.57 9.99 -7.74
N ASN A 96 32.03 9.17 -6.78
CA ASN A 96 31.25 8.05 -6.25
C ASN A 96 30.26 8.47 -5.16
N GLY A 97 30.43 9.67 -4.59
CA GLY A 97 29.58 10.25 -3.55
C GLY A 97 29.62 9.51 -2.20
N LYS A 98 29.22 10.21 -1.13
CA LYS A 98 29.11 9.62 0.21
C LYS A 98 27.73 9.08 0.47
N TYR A 99 27.63 7.96 1.19
CA TYR A 99 26.34 7.43 1.65
C TYR A 99 25.56 8.48 2.45
N ALA A 100 24.27 8.58 2.16
CA ALA A 100 23.40 9.54 2.82
C ALA A 100 21.98 9.01 2.95
N ILE A 101 21.18 9.65 3.79
CA ILE A 101 19.73 9.46 3.82
C ILE A 101 19.09 10.74 3.28
N PRO A 102 18.25 10.67 2.23
CA PRO A 102 17.66 11.85 1.66
C PRO A 102 16.66 12.48 2.63
N ALA A 103 16.62 13.82 2.63
CA ALA A 103 15.70 14.60 3.45
C ALA A 103 14.23 14.18 3.28
N THR A 104 13.84 13.77 2.09
CA THR A 104 12.48 13.27 1.77
C THR A 104 12.14 11.98 2.50
N SER A 105 13.10 11.04 2.64
CA SER A 105 12.91 9.80 3.39
C SER A 105 12.78 10.06 4.89
N LEU A 106 13.61 10.96 5.44
CA LEU A 106 13.50 11.39 6.85
C LEU A 106 12.16 12.08 7.11
N ARG A 107 11.76 13.00 6.21
CA ARG A 107 10.48 13.71 6.29
C ARG A 107 9.30 12.74 6.26
N GLY A 108 9.30 11.76 5.36
CA GLY A 108 8.22 10.78 5.27
C GLY A 108 8.10 9.91 6.52
N MET A 109 9.24 9.48 7.07
CA MET A 109 9.30 8.70 8.31
C MET A 109 8.77 9.50 9.50
N LEU A 110 9.33 10.69 9.76
CA LEU A 110 8.93 11.54 10.88
C LEU A 110 7.48 12.02 10.75
N ARG A 111 7.04 12.36 9.53
CA ARG A 111 5.64 12.72 9.27
C ARG A 111 4.68 11.59 9.63
N SER A 112 5.01 10.36 9.27
CA SER A 112 4.13 9.21 9.55
C SER A 112 3.94 9.03 11.07
N VAL A 113 5.02 9.11 11.84
CA VAL A 113 4.98 9.03 13.31
C VAL A 113 4.20 10.19 13.90
N PHE A 114 4.52 11.42 13.49
CA PHE A 114 3.85 12.63 13.95
C PHE A 114 2.34 12.60 13.66
N GLU A 115 1.93 12.21 12.45
CA GLU A 115 0.52 12.11 12.08
C GLU A 115 -0.21 11.04 12.90
N ALA A 116 0.46 9.93 13.21
CA ALA A 116 -0.10 8.88 14.06
C ALA A 116 -0.27 9.34 15.51
N ALA A 117 0.75 9.99 16.08
CA ALA A 117 0.76 10.47 17.46
C ALA A 117 -0.26 11.61 17.69
N THR A 118 -0.38 12.53 16.74
CA THR A 118 -1.29 13.69 16.82
C THR A 118 -2.68 13.43 16.27
N ASN A 119 -2.99 12.19 15.87
CA ASN A 119 -4.26 11.81 15.24
C ASN A 119 -4.62 12.71 14.03
N SER A 120 -3.62 13.07 13.22
CA SER A 120 -3.80 13.93 12.03
C SER A 120 -4.58 13.21 10.91
N CYS A 121 -4.79 13.85 9.77
CA CYS A 121 -5.38 13.18 8.60
C CYS A 121 -4.43 12.13 7.97
N PHE A 122 -4.96 11.31 7.06
CA PHE A 122 -4.15 10.46 6.17
C PHE A 122 -3.76 11.29 4.94
N SER A 123 -2.64 12.01 5.04
CA SER A 123 -2.20 12.94 3.99
C SER A 123 -1.97 12.27 2.62
N VAL A 124 -1.58 10.99 2.63
CA VAL A 124 -1.53 10.12 1.44
C VAL A 124 -2.51 8.97 1.65
N PHE A 125 -3.62 8.99 0.92
CA PHE A 125 -4.68 8.00 1.08
C PHE A 125 -5.24 7.50 -0.25
N GLU A 126 -5.06 6.21 -0.51
CA GLU A 126 -5.64 5.53 -1.67
C GLU A 126 -7.03 4.95 -1.32
N GLY A 127 -8.04 5.83 -1.28
CA GLY A 127 -9.40 5.45 -0.88
C GLY A 127 -10.21 4.64 -1.91
N GLY A 128 -9.66 4.36 -3.09
CA GLY A 128 -10.49 3.82 -4.17
C GLY A 128 -11.03 2.40 -3.92
N LEU A 129 -12.02 2.03 -4.71
CA LEU A 129 -12.72 0.76 -4.56
C LEU A 129 -11.86 -0.46 -4.96
N LEU A 130 -12.09 -1.58 -4.27
CA LEU A 130 -11.39 -2.84 -4.47
C LEU A 130 -12.23 -3.86 -5.24
N GLY A 131 -11.57 -4.81 -5.90
CA GLY A 131 -12.22 -5.92 -6.60
C GLY A 131 -12.11 -7.26 -5.86
N LYS A 132 -13.21 -8.03 -5.79
CA LYS A 132 -13.26 -9.40 -5.24
C LYS A 132 -13.68 -10.43 -6.28
N ARG A 133 -13.22 -11.66 -6.11
CA ARG A 133 -13.75 -12.83 -6.84
C ARG A 133 -14.73 -13.59 -5.96
N LYS A 134 -15.88 -13.97 -6.52
CA LYS A 134 -16.81 -14.92 -5.88
C LYS A 134 -16.49 -16.34 -6.34
N HIS A 135 -16.82 -17.33 -5.52
CA HIS A 135 -16.77 -18.74 -5.91
C HIS A 135 -17.80 -19.01 -7.02
N PRO A 136 -17.50 -19.81 -8.07
CA PRO A 136 -18.41 -20.14 -9.18
C PRO A 136 -19.82 -20.56 -8.77
N ARG A 137 -19.96 -21.33 -7.68
CA ARG A 137 -21.27 -21.75 -7.13
C ARG A 137 -22.14 -20.62 -6.57
N LYS A 138 -21.57 -19.43 -6.30
CA LYS A 138 -22.29 -18.27 -5.74
C LYS A 138 -22.70 -17.24 -6.78
N TYR A 139 -22.46 -17.51 -8.07
CA TYR A 139 -22.93 -16.64 -9.13
C TYR A 139 -24.41 -16.95 -9.41
N LYS A 140 -25.22 -15.90 -9.56
CA LYS A 140 -26.60 -15.98 -10.02
C LYS A 140 -26.65 -15.55 -11.48
N GLY A 141 -27.57 -16.13 -12.26
CA GLY A 141 -27.73 -15.84 -13.69
C GLY A 141 -26.78 -16.61 -14.60
N GLU A 142 -27.22 -16.79 -15.84
CA GLU A 142 -26.46 -17.46 -16.89
C GLU A 142 -25.23 -16.64 -17.29
N LEU A 143 -24.12 -17.33 -17.60
CA LEU A 143 -22.89 -16.71 -18.07
C LEU A 143 -22.83 -16.82 -19.60
N HIS A 144 -22.83 -15.69 -20.28
CA HIS A 144 -22.73 -15.62 -21.73
C HIS A 144 -21.34 -15.17 -22.16
N ALA A 145 -20.93 -15.59 -23.36
CA ALA A 145 -19.81 -14.97 -24.07
C ALA A 145 -20.34 -13.79 -24.88
N GLY A 146 -19.54 -12.76 -25.06
CA GLY A 146 -19.91 -11.60 -25.86
C GLY A 146 -18.71 -10.81 -26.37
N MET A 147 -19.00 -9.86 -27.24
CA MET A 147 -18.06 -8.88 -27.76
C MET A 147 -18.61 -7.48 -27.55
N ILE A 148 -17.77 -6.59 -27.01
CA ILE A 148 -18.10 -5.17 -26.90
C ILE A 148 -18.12 -4.58 -28.30
N LYS A 149 -19.28 -4.10 -28.75
CA LYS A 149 -19.39 -3.37 -30.02
C LYS A 149 -19.14 -1.88 -29.80
N GLU A 150 -19.73 -1.33 -28.76
CA GLU A 150 -19.62 0.09 -28.40
C GLU A 150 -19.37 0.26 -26.90
N ILE A 151 -18.51 1.22 -26.55
CA ILE A 151 -18.20 1.57 -25.16
C ILE A 151 -19.14 2.69 -24.70
N PRO A 152 -19.73 2.61 -23.49
CA PRO A 152 -20.55 3.69 -22.96
C PRO A 152 -19.70 4.95 -22.72
N ARG A 153 -20.24 6.12 -23.09
CA ARG A 153 -19.56 7.41 -22.86
C ARG A 153 -19.98 8.09 -21.56
N ASN A 154 -21.27 8.00 -21.22
CA ASN A 154 -21.84 8.56 -20.01
C ASN A 154 -23.18 7.87 -19.69
N LYS A 155 -23.85 8.27 -18.60
CA LYS A 155 -25.14 7.69 -18.17
C LYS A 155 -26.25 7.78 -19.24
N LYS A 156 -26.20 8.75 -20.16
CA LYS A 156 -27.21 8.95 -21.22
C LYS A 156 -26.86 8.23 -22.53
N ARG A 157 -25.62 7.76 -22.70
CA ARG A 157 -25.12 7.08 -23.91
C ARG A 157 -24.53 5.72 -23.52
N PRO A 158 -25.39 4.70 -23.32
CA PRO A 158 -24.93 3.34 -23.03
C PRO A 158 -24.20 2.75 -24.24
N GLY A 159 -23.33 1.78 -23.99
CA GLY A 159 -22.69 0.98 -25.03
C GLY A 159 -23.49 -0.29 -25.32
N SER A 160 -22.90 -1.19 -26.10
CA SER A 160 -23.55 -2.43 -26.52
C SER A 160 -22.59 -3.63 -26.53
N VAL A 161 -23.11 -4.79 -26.14
CA VAL A 161 -22.41 -6.08 -26.15
C VAL A 161 -23.24 -7.08 -26.94
N VAL A 162 -22.66 -7.62 -28.00
CA VAL A 162 -23.31 -8.68 -28.79
C VAL A 162 -22.99 -10.03 -28.17
N LYS A 163 -24.02 -10.85 -27.94
CA LYS A 163 -23.87 -12.22 -27.43
C LYS A 163 -23.20 -13.11 -28.48
N MET A 164 -22.24 -13.90 -28.02
CA MET A 164 -21.48 -14.84 -28.82
C MET A 164 -21.66 -16.25 -28.26
N LYS A 165 -21.47 -17.26 -29.11
CA LYS A 165 -21.45 -18.65 -28.68
C LYS A 165 -20.02 -19.10 -28.38
N ALA A 166 -19.84 -19.80 -27.27
CA ALA A 166 -18.53 -20.16 -26.74
C ALA A 166 -18.25 -21.67 -26.86
N TYR A 167 -17.50 -22.04 -27.90
CA TYR A 167 -17.13 -23.42 -28.15
C TYR A 167 -15.83 -23.78 -27.43
N ARG A 168 -15.75 -24.97 -26.84
CA ARG A 168 -14.53 -25.51 -26.24
C ARG A 168 -13.56 -25.92 -27.34
N LEU A 169 -12.30 -25.56 -27.18
CA LEU A 169 -11.26 -26.00 -28.10
C LEU A 169 -10.84 -27.46 -27.81
N PRO A 170 -10.52 -28.25 -28.84
CA PRO A 170 -10.16 -29.65 -28.67
C PRO A 170 -8.80 -29.78 -27.97
N HIS A 171 -8.77 -30.51 -26.85
CA HIS A 171 -7.59 -30.72 -26.02
C HIS A 171 -6.90 -32.08 -26.30
N CYS A 172 -6.57 -32.40 -27.55
CA CYS A 172 -6.06 -33.74 -27.90
C CYS A 172 -4.70 -33.73 -28.60
N LYS A 173 -3.86 -34.69 -28.21
CA LYS A 173 -2.44 -34.93 -28.51
C LYS A 173 -2.10 -35.28 -29.98
N SER A 174 -2.92 -34.93 -30.98
CA SER A 174 -2.63 -35.33 -32.36
C SER A 174 -1.98 -34.21 -33.15
N LYS A 175 -1.00 -34.57 -34.00
CA LYS A 175 -0.40 -33.74 -35.07
C LYS A 175 -1.43 -33.19 -36.09
N LYS A 176 -2.74 -33.31 -35.82
CA LYS A 176 -3.86 -33.06 -36.74
C LYS A 176 -4.44 -31.64 -36.65
N TYR A 177 -4.05 -30.84 -35.64
CA TYR A 177 -4.52 -29.46 -35.47
C TYR A 177 -3.41 -28.46 -35.82
N SER A 178 -3.70 -27.54 -36.73
CA SER A 178 -2.71 -26.60 -37.32
C SER A 178 -2.50 -25.33 -36.50
N LEU A 179 -3.31 -25.08 -35.47
CA LEU A 179 -3.04 -24.07 -34.46
C LEU A 179 -1.84 -24.58 -33.64
N GLY A 180 -0.68 -23.90 -33.69
CA GLY A 180 0.56 -24.29 -33.00
C GLY A 180 0.43 -24.44 -31.46
N LYS A 181 1.45 -24.08 -30.68
CA LYS A 181 1.34 -24.10 -29.20
C LYS A 181 0.42 -22.97 -28.65
N TYR A 182 -0.86 -22.93 -29.02
CA TYR A 182 -1.82 -21.93 -28.52
C TYR A 182 -2.10 -22.03 -27.00
N LYS A 183 -1.76 -23.17 -26.40
CA LYS A 183 -1.93 -23.40 -24.96
C LYS A 183 -1.01 -22.49 -24.17
N SER A 184 -1.58 -21.79 -23.21
CA SER A 184 -0.88 -20.84 -22.33
C SER A 184 -0.33 -19.57 -23.00
N GLU A 185 -0.70 -19.29 -24.26
CA GLU A 185 -0.39 -18.03 -24.95
C GLU A 185 -1.47 -16.97 -24.67
N TYR A 186 -1.53 -16.47 -23.45
CA TYR A 186 -2.52 -15.44 -23.07
C TYR A 186 -2.42 -14.15 -23.88
N LYS A 187 -1.22 -13.82 -24.40
CA LYS A 187 -1.01 -12.67 -25.28
C LYS A 187 -1.85 -12.73 -26.56
N ARG A 188 -2.28 -13.93 -26.95
CA ARG A 188 -3.12 -14.20 -28.13
C ARG A 188 -4.62 -14.21 -27.83
N ASN A 189 -5.02 -13.84 -26.61
CA ASN A 189 -6.42 -13.74 -26.23
C ASN A 189 -7.10 -12.62 -27.05
N GLY A 190 -8.22 -12.95 -27.68
CA GLY A 190 -8.92 -12.07 -28.63
C GLY A 190 -8.38 -12.14 -30.06
N GLU A 191 -7.33 -12.92 -30.36
CA GLU A 191 -6.91 -13.13 -31.75
C GLU A 191 -7.99 -13.81 -32.56
N ARG A 192 -8.12 -13.38 -33.82
CA ARG A 192 -8.98 -14.07 -34.79
C ARG A 192 -8.35 -15.40 -35.16
N ILE A 193 -9.18 -16.43 -35.19
CA ILE A 193 -8.86 -17.76 -35.68
C ILE A 193 -10.02 -18.24 -36.55
N ILE A 194 -9.78 -19.29 -37.32
CA ILE A 194 -10.85 -20.00 -38.02
C ILE A 194 -11.07 -21.34 -37.34
N VAL A 195 -12.33 -21.72 -37.15
CA VAL A 195 -12.70 -22.96 -36.46
C VAL A 195 -13.80 -23.69 -37.21
N LYS A 196 -13.71 -25.02 -37.22
CA LYS A 196 -14.80 -25.88 -37.68
C LYS A 196 -15.51 -26.41 -36.44
N VAL A 197 -16.83 -26.19 -36.38
CA VAL A 197 -17.69 -26.62 -35.27
C VAL A 197 -18.55 -27.78 -35.74
N GLN A 198 -18.78 -28.76 -34.87
CA GLN A 198 -19.74 -29.83 -35.14
C GLN A 198 -21.14 -29.34 -34.75
N GLU A 199 -22.10 -29.60 -35.64
CA GLU A 199 -23.50 -29.25 -35.40
C GLU A 199 -24.05 -30.01 -34.17
N GLY A 200 -24.77 -29.32 -33.29
CA GLY A 200 -25.25 -29.89 -32.02
C GLY A 200 -24.19 -30.08 -30.92
N SER A 201 -22.93 -29.67 -31.14
CA SER A 201 -21.84 -29.80 -30.16
C SER A 201 -21.28 -28.45 -29.71
N ASP A 202 -20.93 -28.35 -28.43
CA ASP A 202 -20.21 -27.21 -27.85
C ASP A 202 -18.69 -27.29 -28.05
N ILE A 203 -18.22 -28.17 -28.94
CA ILE A 203 -16.79 -28.44 -29.17
C ILE A 203 -16.41 -28.08 -30.61
N ALA A 204 -15.31 -27.34 -30.76
CA ALA A 204 -14.68 -27.16 -32.07
C ALA A 204 -13.94 -28.45 -32.46
N ILE A 205 -14.17 -28.93 -33.68
CA ILE A 205 -13.54 -30.14 -34.22
C ILE A 205 -12.27 -29.84 -35.03
N ASP A 206 -12.04 -28.58 -35.39
CA ASP A 206 -10.76 -28.10 -35.92
C ASP A 206 -10.57 -26.60 -35.62
N ALA A 207 -9.32 -26.16 -35.52
CA ALA A 207 -8.93 -24.77 -35.31
C ALA A 207 -7.60 -24.44 -36.02
N LYS A 208 -7.57 -23.33 -36.76
CA LYS A 208 -6.39 -22.86 -37.51
C LYS A 208 -6.20 -21.35 -37.36
N ASN A 209 -4.98 -20.88 -37.61
CA ASN A 209 -4.68 -19.45 -37.59
C ASN A 209 -5.50 -18.76 -38.68
N TYR A 210 -5.89 -17.51 -38.45
CA TYR A 210 -6.58 -16.72 -39.45
C TYR A 210 -5.69 -16.53 -40.69
N PRO A 211 -6.18 -16.82 -41.90
CA PRO A 211 -5.35 -16.81 -43.10
C PRO A 211 -4.96 -15.39 -43.50
N LYS A 212 -3.70 -15.20 -43.92
CA LYS A 212 -3.15 -13.87 -44.30
C LYS A 212 -3.91 -13.23 -45.48
N ASN A 213 -4.44 -14.06 -46.38
CA ASN A 213 -5.19 -13.62 -47.56
C ASN A 213 -6.69 -13.34 -47.27
N GLY A 214 -7.15 -13.53 -46.02
CA GLY A 214 -8.54 -13.31 -45.61
C GLY A 214 -9.57 -14.32 -46.15
N LYS A 215 -9.17 -15.27 -47.00
CA LYS A 215 -10.08 -16.26 -47.59
C LYS A 215 -10.35 -17.39 -46.59
N ILE A 216 -11.60 -17.50 -46.14
CA ILE A 216 -12.02 -18.51 -45.15
C ILE A 216 -12.41 -19.79 -45.91
N PRO A 217 -11.82 -20.97 -45.59
CA PRO A 217 -12.18 -22.23 -46.23
C PRO A 217 -13.63 -22.65 -45.92
N ASP A 218 -14.24 -23.41 -46.83
CA ASP A 218 -15.61 -23.90 -46.65
C ASP A 218 -15.77 -24.74 -45.38
N GLY A 219 -16.85 -24.49 -44.66
CA GLY A 219 -17.17 -25.11 -43.37
C GLY A 219 -16.42 -24.53 -42.17
N TYR A 220 -15.57 -23.52 -42.34
CA TYR A 220 -14.96 -22.79 -41.23
C TYR A 220 -15.72 -21.51 -40.89
N LYS A 221 -15.73 -21.19 -39.60
CA LYS A 221 -16.27 -19.93 -39.07
C LYS A 221 -15.13 -19.13 -38.45
N VAL A 222 -15.22 -17.80 -38.54
CA VAL A 222 -14.31 -16.91 -37.82
C VAL A 222 -14.70 -16.91 -36.35
N GLY A 223 -13.70 -17.06 -35.48
CA GLY A 223 -13.90 -16.94 -34.05
C GLY A 223 -12.73 -16.23 -33.39
N PHE A 224 -12.92 -15.90 -32.12
CA PHE A 224 -11.95 -15.17 -31.32
C PHE A 224 -11.43 -16.08 -30.22
N LEU A 225 -10.11 -16.23 -30.16
CA LEU A 225 -9.44 -17.15 -29.27
C LEU A 225 -9.56 -16.69 -27.81
N LYS A 226 -9.97 -17.59 -26.91
CA LYS A 226 -10.06 -17.33 -25.48
C LYS A 226 -9.15 -18.26 -24.68
N THR A 227 -7.96 -17.74 -24.36
CA THR A 227 -6.93 -18.45 -23.61
C THR A 227 -6.75 -17.85 -22.21
N SER A 228 -6.10 -18.61 -21.32
CA SER A 228 -5.74 -18.17 -19.97
C SER A 228 -4.21 -18.20 -19.78
N GLY A 229 -3.67 -17.24 -19.02
CA GLY A 229 -2.24 -17.15 -18.70
C GLY A 229 -1.75 -18.31 -17.84
N PRO A 230 -0.43 -18.58 -17.75
CA PRO A 230 0.12 -19.63 -16.89
C PRO A 230 -0.40 -19.41 -15.44
N GLY A 231 -1.32 -20.27 -15.01
CA GLY A 231 -1.93 -20.20 -13.68
C GLY A 231 -1.26 -21.20 -12.73
N LEU A 232 -1.97 -21.58 -11.67
CA LEU A 232 -1.56 -22.63 -10.74
C LEU A 232 -1.19 -23.94 -11.48
N PRO A 233 -0.30 -24.79 -10.94
CA PRO A 233 0.10 -26.06 -11.53
C PRO A 233 -1.12 -26.95 -11.84
N GLY A 234 -1.26 -27.40 -13.09
CA GLY A 234 -2.37 -28.27 -13.52
C GLY A 234 -2.59 -28.28 -15.04
N LYS A 235 -3.28 -29.31 -15.55
CA LYS A 235 -3.65 -29.38 -16.98
C LYS A 235 -4.78 -28.39 -17.27
N LYS A 236 -4.52 -27.35 -18.06
CA LYS A 236 -5.57 -26.48 -18.61
C LYS A 236 -6.39 -27.23 -19.66
N LYS A 237 -7.71 -27.19 -19.51
CA LYS A 237 -8.68 -27.89 -20.36
C LYS A 237 -9.86 -27.00 -20.78
N ASN A 238 -9.77 -25.68 -20.59
CA ASN A 238 -10.92 -24.77 -20.62
C ASN A 238 -10.78 -23.64 -21.65
N GLU A 239 -9.85 -23.78 -22.59
CA GLU A 239 -9.65 -22.88 -23.70
C GLU A 239 -10.87 -22.91 -24.62
N ARG A 240 -11.31 -21.74 -25.07
CA ARG A 240 -12.52 -21.59 -25.88
C ARG A 240 -12.27 -20.72 -27.10
N VAL A 241 -13.22 -20.75 -28.02
CA VAL A 241 -13.37 -19.82 -29.13
C VAL A 241 -14.75 -19.20 -29.07
N PHE A 242 -14.83 -17.88 -29.24
CA PHE A 242 -16.11 -17.18 -29.31
C PHE A 242 -16.45 -16.92 -30.76
N ILE A 243 -17.67 -17.29 -31.16
CA ILE A 243 -18.18 -17.10 -32.53
C ILE A 243 -19.42 -16.21 -32.46
N GLU A 244 -19.46 -15.18 -33.29
CA GLU A 244 -20.64 -14.35 -33.49
C GLU A 244 -21.63 -15.12 -34.37
N GLU A 245 -22.89 -15.24 -33.94
CA GLU A 245 -23.95 -15.89 -34.70
C GLU A 245 -24.76 -14.86 -35.48
N LYS A 246 -25.36 -15.26 -36.61
CA LYS A 246 -26.10 -14.35 -37.50
C LYS A 246 -27.27 -13.66 -36.79
N ASP A 247 -27.94 -14.36 -35.87
CA ASP A 247 -29.10 -13.86 -35.10
C ASP A 247 -28.73 -13.48 -33.66
N SER A 248 -27.51 -12.97 -33.45
CA SER A 248 -27.00 -12.67 -32.12
C SER A 248 -27.72 -11.49 -31.46
N THR A 249 -28.21 -11.72 -30.24
CA THR A 249 -28.87 -10.68 -29.44
C THR A 249 -27.85 -9.67 -28.91
N SER A 250 -28.18 -8.38 -28.98
CA SER A 250 -27.38 -7.29 -28.41
C SER A 250 -27.92 -6.90 -27.04
N PHE A 251 -27.01 -6.67 -26.10
CA PHE A 251 -27.29 -6.27 -24.72
C PHE A 251 -26.74 -4.88 -24.45
N GLU A 252 -27.48 -4.08 -23.68
CA GLU A 252 -27.09 -2.73 -23.28
C GLU A 252 -25.97 -2.78 -22.22
N LEU A 253 -24.83 -2.15 -22.51
CA LEU A 253 -23.73 -1.97 -21.56
C LEU A 253 -23.82 -0.59 -20.91
N THR A 254 -24.32 -0.55 -19.69
CA THR A 254 -24.48 0.72 -18.95
C THR A 254 -23.12 1.32 -18.59
N TYR A 255 -23.07 2.66 -18.50
CA TYR A 255 -21.88 3.37 -18.03
C TYR A 255 -21.47 2.95 -16.62
N GLU A 256 -22.43 2.67 -15.75
CA GLU A 256 -22.17 2.20 -14.39
C GLU A 256 -21.48 0.83 -14.38
N THR A 257 -22.00 -0.14 -15.13
CA THR A 257 -21.39 -1.48 -15.21
C THR A 257 -19.97 -1.42 -15.79
N TYR A 258 -19.76 -0.58 -16.81
CA TYR A 258 -18.44 -0.35 -17.41
C TYR A 258 -17.44 0.31 -16.44
N SER A 259 -17.85 1.39 -15.77
CA SER A 259 -17.04 2.06 -14.75
C SER A 259 -16.70 1.14 -13.58
N ASN A 260 -17.68 0.36 -13.10
CA ASN A 260 -17.49 -0.66 -12.06
C ASN A 260 -16.43 -1.71 -12.45
N TYR A 261 -16.38 -2.12 -13.72
CA TYR A 261 -15.34 -3.02 -14.21
C TYR A 261 -13.95 -2.39 -14.11
N ILE A 262 -13.77 -1.17 -14.63
CA ILE A 262 -12.47 -0.46 -14.63
C ILE A 262 -11.98 -0.32 -13.19
N ILE A 263 -12.85 0.17 -12.32
CA ILE A 263 -12.57 0.37 -10.91
C ILE A 263 -12.12 -0.95 -10.24
N SER A 264 -12.79 -2.07 -10.53
CA SER A 264 -12.46 -3.39 -9.95
C SER A 264 -11.15 -3.99 -10.47
N ASN A 265 -10.69 -3.53 -11.63
CA ASN A 265 -9.54 -4.08 -12.35
C ASN A 265 -8.39 -3.09 -12.50
N ARG A 266 -8.47 -1.88 -11.93
CA ARG A 266 -7.38 -0.88 -11.94
C ARG A 266 -6.02 -1.43 -11.48
N ASN A 267 -6.05 -2.30 -10.46
CA ASN A 267 -4.86 -2.97 -9.91
C ASN A 267 -4.69 -4.39 -10.47
N ASN A 268 -4.92 -4.59 -11.76
CA ASN A 268 -4.68 -5.86 -12.44
C ASN A 268 -3.29 -5.85 -13.06
N ASP A 269 -2.54 -6.93 -12.89
CA ASP A 269 -1.15 -7.06 -13.37
C ASP A 269 -1.06 -7.03 -14.91
N PHE A 270 -2.19 -7.28 -15.60
CA PHE A 270 -2.30 -7.24 -17.05
C PHE A 270 -2.96 -5.93 -17.50
N SER A 271 -2.15 -4.93 -17.86
CA SER A 271 -2.60 -3.59 -18.26
C SER A 271 -3.65 -3.60 -19.37
N ASN A 272 -3.52 -4.52 -20.33
CA ASN A 272 -4.47 -4.71 -21.43
C ASN A 272 -5.88 -5.17 -20.99
N THR A 273 -6.09 -5.49 -19.72
CA THR A 273 -7.42 -5.86 -19.17
C THR A 273 -7.93 -4.87 -18.14
N GLN A 274 -7.21 -3.78 -17.89
CA GLN A 274 -7.66 -2.75 -16.96
C GLN A 274 -8.80 -1.91 -17.56
N ILE A 275 -8.70 -1.59 -18.86
CA ILE A 275 -9.66 -0.75 -19.58
C ILE A 275 -10.17 -1.54 -20.79
N PRO A 276 -11.47 -1.92 -20.82
CA PRO A 276 -12.06 -2.60 -21.97
C PRO A 276 -12.16 -1.71 -23.19
N LYS A 277 -12.03 -2.31 -24.36
CA LYS A 277 -12.06 -1.63 -25.66
C LYS A 277 -13.14 -2.23 -26.56
N GLU A 278 -13.50 -1.49 -27.60
CA GLU A 278 -14.32 -2.04 -28.68
C GLU A 278 -13.62 -3.26 -29.29
N LYS A 279 -14.42 -4.26 -29.68
CA LYS A 279 -13.99 -5.57 -30.20
C LYS A 279 -13.37 -6.50 -29.16
N ASP A 280 -13.29 -6.10 -27.90
CA ASP A 280 -12.86 -7.03 -26.84
C ASP A 280 -13.90 -8.11 -26.60
N THR A 281 -13.41 -9.34 -26.42
CA THR A 281 -14.24 -10.50 -26.10
C THR A 281 -14.28 -10.76 -24.60
N ILE A 282 -15.50 -10.80 -24.06
CA ILE A 282 -15.78 -10.81 -22.64
C ILE A 282 -16.73 -11.95 -22.26
N TRP A 283 -16.67 -12.35 -21.00
CA TRP A 283 -17.74 -13.10 -20.36
C TRP A 283 -18.65 -12.12 -19.61
N PHE A 284 -19.96 -12.26 -19.74
CA PHE A 284 -20.90 -11.36 -19.08
C PHE A 284 -22.14 -12.09 -18.57
N ARG A 285 -22.82 -11.49 -17.59
CA ARG A 285 -24.18 -11.87 -17.18
C ARG A 285 -25.11 -10.70 -17.40
N ALA A 286 -26.32 -11.00 -17.81
CA ALA A 286 -27.36 -10.01 -18.07
C ALA A 286 -28.52 -10.14 -17.08
N ASP A 287 -29.23 -9.02 -16.91
CA ASP A 287 -30.53 -8.93 -16.25
C ASP A 287 -31.49 -8.31 -17.26
N GLY A 288 -32.41 -9.10 -17.80
CA GLY A 288 -33.13 -8.76 -19.03
C GLY A 288 -32.16 -8.42 -20.17
N ASN A 289 -32.32 -7.25 -20.79
CA ASN A 289 -31.45 -6.79 -21.89
C ASN A 289 -30.19 -6.02 -21.42
N LYS A 290 -29.95 -5.90 -20.10
CA LYS A 290 -28.86 -5.08 -19.58
C LYS A 290 -27.71 -5.93 -19.05
N VAL A 291 -26.49 -5.58 -19.42
CA VAL A 291 -25.28 -6.20 -18.88
C VAL A 291 -25.13 -5.78 -17.42
N LYS A 292 -25.23 -6.78 -16.53
CA LYS A 292 -25.12 -6.59 -15.08
C LYS A 292 -23.67 -6.61 -14.61
N GLU A 293 -22.87 -7.48 -15.20
CA GLU A 293 -21.48 -7.70 -14.82
C GLU A 293 -20.73 -8.43 -15.92
N PHE A 294 -19.44 -8.11 -16.10
CA PHE A 294 -18.61 -8.75 -17.11
C PHE A 294 -17.13 -8.82 -16.73
N GLY A 295 -16.35 -9.54 -17.53
CA GLY A 295 -14.89 -9.47 -17.52
C GLY A 295 -14.24 -10.46 -18.48
N TYR A 296 -12.91 -10.38 -18.64
CA TYR A 296 -12.18 -11.22 -19.59
C TYR A 296 -12.05 -12.69 -19.20
N ALA A 297 -12.43 -13.10 -18.00
CA ALA A 297 -12.36 -14.49 -17.53
C ALA A 297 -13.68 -14.89 -16.89
N GLN A 298 -14.05 -16.18 -16.94
CA GLN A 298 -15.31 -16.67 -16.36
C GLN A 298 -15.46 -16.39 -14.86
N ILE A 299 -14.33 -16.26 -14.15
CA ILE A 299 -14.25 -15.87 -12.75
C ILE A 299 -13.58 -14.49 -12.67
N TYR A 300 -14.33 -13.45 -13.05
CA TYR A 300 -13.85 -12.07 -13.04
C TYR A 300 -13.97 -11.41 -11.65
N ARG A 301 -13.23 -10.31 -11.46
CA ARG A 301 -13.32 -9.45 -10.27
C ARG A 301 -14.59 -8.62 -10.36
N LYS A 302 -15.27 -8.45 -9.22
CA LYS A 302 -16.44 -7.58 -9.03
C LYS A 302 -16.09 -6.53 -7.98
N PRO A 303 -16.67 -5.33 -8.03
CA PRO A 303 -16.39 -4.33 -7.01
C PRO A 303 -16.92 -4.80 -5.64
N PHE A 304 -16.30 -4.32 -4.57
CA PHE A 304 -16.96 -4.28 -3.28
C PHE A 304 -18.12 -3.28 -3.30
N LYS A 305 -18.97 -3.28 -2.26
CA LYS A 305 -20.07 -2.31 -2.18
C LYS A 305 -19.56 -0.92 -1.79
N LYS A 306 -18.57 -0.90 -0.91
CA LYS A 306 -17.94 0.30 -0.37
C LYS A 306 -16.48 0.35 -0.77
N SER A 307 -15.98 1.55 -1.03
CA SER A 307 -14.56 1.84 -1.24
C SER A 307 -13.79 1.78 0.08
N ILE A 308 -12.47 1.88 0.05
CA ILE A 308 -11.69 2.03 1.29
C ILE A 308 -12.02 3.39 1.90
N GLY A 309 -12.16 4.43 1.06
CA GLY A 309 -12.50 5.77 1.49
C GLY A 309 -13.86 5.86 2.15
N ASP A 310 -14.87 5.13 1.67
CA ASP A 310 -16.21 5.17 2.27
C ASP A 310 -16.24 4.65 3.72
N LEU A 311 -15.15 4.02 4.21
CA LEU A 311 -14.98 3.55 5.59
C LEU A 311 -14.07 4.47 6.42
N LEU A 312 -13.53 5.53 5.84
CA LEU A 312 -12.70 6.52 6.53
C LEU A 312 -13.60 7.66 7.02
N PRO A 313 -13.58 8.02 8.31
CA PRO A 313 -14.33 9.18 8.78
C PRO A 313 -13.84 10.49 8.13
N ASP A 314 -14.76 11.44 7.93
CA ASP A 314 -14.52 12.70 7.22
C ASP A 314 -13.32 13.50 7.78
N TYR A 315 -13.15 13.49 9.10
CA TYR A 315 -12.02 14.16 9.76
C TYR A 315 -10.66 13.68 9.24
N PHE A 316 -10.54 12.40 8.88
CA PHE A 316 -9.29 11.75 8.54
C PHE A 316 -8.91 11.81 7.05
N TYR A 317 -9.80 12.29 6.19
CA TYR A 317 -9.43 12.59 4.80
C TYR A 317 -8.35 13.67 4.73
N PRO A 318 -7.52 13.68 3.67
CA PRO A 318 -6.59 14.79 3.41
C PRO A 318 -7.30 16.13 3.58
N CYS A 319 -6.67 17.05 4.32
CA CYS A 319 -7.26 18.37 4.56
C CYS A 319 -7.57 19.05 3.22
N LYS A 320 -8.71 19.75 3.14
CA LYS A 320 -9.17 20.45 1.93
C LYS A 320 -9.27 21.95 2.14
N ASP A 321 -9.45 22.39 3.38
CA ASP A 321 -9.61 23.79 3.72
C ASP A 321 -8.36 24.29 4.46
N TYR A 322 -7.87 25.46 4.05
CA TYR A 322 -6.73 26.13 4.66
C TYR A 322 -7.01 26.56 6.10
N GLU A 323 -8.26 26.88 6.44
CA GLU A 323 -8.64 27.27 7.80
C GLU A 323 -8.81 26.05 8.73
N GLU A 324 -8.79 24.82 8.19
CA GLU A 324 -9.02 23.57 8.93
C GLU A 324 -7.88 22.55 8.72
N LEU A 325 -6.63 23.00 8.83
CA LEU A 325 -5.47 22.13 8.68
C LEU A 325 -5.15 21.37 9.97
N CYS A 326 -5.06 20.04 9.87
CA CYS A 326 -4.62 19.20 10.98
C CYS A 326 -3.15 19.48 11.37
N PRO A 327 -2.69 19.06 12.57
CA PRO A 327 -1.33 19.35 13.04
C PRO A 327 -0.24 18.90 12.06
N GLY A 328 -0.38 17.71 11.46
CA GLY A 328 0.56 17.19 10.47
C GLY A 328 0.64 18.04 9.20
N CYS A 329 -0.49 18.53 8.69
CA CYS A 329 -0.54 19.42 7.53
C CYS A 329 0.07 20.80 7.85
N ARG A 330 -0.15 21.35 9.05
CA ARG A 330 0.45 22.62 9.47
C ARG A 330 1.95 22.52 9.74
N LEU A 331 2.45 21.37 10.16
CA LEU A 331 3.87 21.18 10.44
C LEU A 331 4.66 20.84 9.16
N PHE A 332 4.19 19.84 8.42
CA PHE A 332 4.89 19.34 7.24
C PHE A 332 4.50 20.08 5.96
N GLY A 333 3.40 20.81 5.92
CA GLY A 333 2.91 21.53 4.74
C GLY A 333 1.75 20.80 4.06
N TRP A 334 1.02 21.57 3.24
CA TRP A 334 -0.24 21.16 2.63
C TRP A 334 -0.37 21.75 1.22
N VAL A 335 -1.01 20.98 0.34
CA VAL A 335 -1.40 21.40 -1.02
C VAL A 335 -2.81 20.85 -1.27
N HIS A 336 -3.67 21.70 -1.80
CA HIS A 336 -5.03 21.35 -2.17
C HIS A 336 -5.02 20.29 -3.29
N SER A 337 -5.79 19.21 -3.10
CA SER A 337 -5.78 18.06 -4.03
C SER A 337 -6.48 18.33 -5.36
N ASP A 338 -7.49 19.20 -5.35
CA ASP A 338 -8.25 19.64 -6.52
C ASP A 338 -8.51 21.16 -6.45
N PRO A 339 -7.48 21.99 -6.66
CA PRO A 339 -7.52 23.42 -6.33
C PRO A 339 -8.65 24.14 -7.09
N PRO A 340 -9.47 24.98 -6.42
CA PRO A 340 -10.45 25.81 -7.10
C PRO A 340 -9.77 26.77 -8.09
N GLU A 341 -10.51 27.17 -9.14
CA GLU A 341 -10.01 28.12 -10.14
C GLU A 341 -9.83 29.55 -9.57
N GLU A 342 -10.56 29.86 -8.49
CA GLU A 342 -10.53 31.13 -7.78
C GLU A 342 -9.19 31.36 -7.07
N ARG A 343 -8.46 32.39 -7.51
CA ARG A 343 -7.09 32.69 -7.01
C ARG A 343 -7.04 33.18 -5.55
N GLU A 344 -8.15 33.67 -5.00
CA GLU A 344 -8.22 34.18 -3.64
C GLU A 344 -8.23 33.07 -2.59
N ILE A 345 -8.65 31.86 -2.98
CA ILE A 345 -8.64 30.70 -2.11
C ILE A 345 -7.21 30.20 -1.97
N LYS A 346 -6.72 30.11 -0.74
CA LYS A 346 -5.40 29.55 -0.47
C LYS A 346 -5.39 28.06 -0.78
N THR A 347 -4.58 27.67 -1.76
CA THR A 347 -4.45 26.27 -2.21
C THR A 347 -3.20 25.56 -1.73
N ALA A 348 -2.33 26.25 -0.99
CA ALA A 348 -1.12 25.66 -0.44
C ALA A 348 -0.69 26.37 0.85
N TYR A 349 0.04 25.61 1.68
CA TYR A 349 0.71 26.11 2.87
C TYR A 349 2.08 25.46 3.00
N ALA A 350 3.13 26.28 3.12
CA ALA A 350 4.49 25.78 3.23
C ALA A 350 4.72 25.13 4.60
N GLY A 351 5.39 23.97 4.62
CA GLY A 351 5.72 23.33 5.88
C GLY A 351 6.61 24.23 6.75
N ARG A 352 6.38 24.18 8.06
CA ARG A 352 7.14 24.93 9.07
C ARG A 352 8.43 24.24 9.49
N ILE A 353 8.77 23.10 8.87
CA ILE A 353 10.05 22.42 9.07
C ILE A 353 10.79 22.18 7.76
N LYS A 354 12.12 22.23 7.82
CA LYS A 354 13.03 21.89 6.71
C LYS A 354 14.09 20.92 7.23
N ILE A 355 14.07 19.70 6.69
CA ILE A 355 14.99 18.63 7.08
C ILE A 355 16.13 18.58 6.09
N GLN A 356 17.37 18.51 6.57
CA GLN A 356 18.54 18.31 5.74
C GLN A 356 18.78 16.82 5.45
N HIS A 357 19.51 16.51 4.38
CA HIS A 357 20.00 15.15 4.16
C HIS A 357 20.84 14.70 5.36
N ALA A 358 20.63 13.46 5.82
CA ALA A 358 21.52 12.90 6.82
C ALA A 358 22.79 12.40 6.16
N LYS A 359 23.92 12.95 6.59
CA LYS A 359 25.25 12.60 6.06
C LYS A 359 25.86 11.55 6.96
N ILE A 360 26.47 10.53 6.36
CA ILE A 360 27.18 9.50 7.13
C ILE A 360 28.37 10.14 7.86
N VAL A 361 28.50 9.86 9.16
CA VAL A 361 29.63 10.30 9.99
C VAL A 361 30.48 9.14 10.49
N LYS A 362 29.88 7.93 10.59
CA LYS A 362 30.59 6.69 10.88
C LYS A 362 29.98 5.56 10.06
N GLU A 363 30.80 4.92 9.24
CA GLU A 363 30.43 3.71 8.51
C GLU A 363 30.75 2.45 9.34
N ASN A 364 30.00 1.36 9.13
CA ASN A 364 30.27 0.05 9.75
C ASN A 364 30.37 -1.09 8.71
N GLY A 365 30.73 -0.73 7.48
CA GLY A 365 30.82 -1.59 6.30
C GLY A 365 29.49 -1.86 5.59
N VAL A 366 29.61 -2.47 4.41
CA VAL A 366 28.50 -2.83 3.53
C VAL A 366 28.39 -4.34 3.32
N ILE A 367 27.20 -4.78 2.90
CA ILE A 367 26.90 -6.11 2.40
C ILE A 367 26.62 -5.99 0.91
N GLU A 368 27.49 -6.60 0.11
CA GLU A 368 27.35 -6.59 -1.34
C GLU A 368 26.39 -7.64 -1.87
N ASN A 369 25.75 -7.30 -2.99
CA ASN A 369 24.93 -8.17 -3.82
C ASN A 369 23.96 -9.03 -2.99
N VAL A 370 22.95 -8.38 -2.41
CA VAL A 370 21.90 -9.01 -1.61
C VAL A 370 20.67 -9.26 -2.48
N PRO A 371 20.47 -10.48 -3.04
CA PRO A 371 19.22 -10.84 -3.70
C PRO A 371 18.13 -11.00 -2.64
N LEU A 372 17.24 -10.02 -2.52
CA LEU A 372 16.20 -10.07 -1.51
C LEU A 372 15.25 -11.24 -1.73
N ASP A 373 14.69 -11.74 -0.63
CA ASP A 373 13.48 -12.55 -0.68
C ASP A 373 12.29 -11.72 -1.17
N ILE A 374 11.21 -12.38 -1.57
CA ILE A 374 10.04 -11.73 -2.15
C ILE A 374 9.37 -10.85 -1.08
N LEU A 375 9.33 -9.54 -1.35
CA LEU A 375 8.56 -8.56 -0.56
C LEU A 375 7.05 -8.75 -0.80
N SER A 376 6.50 -9.82 -0.26
CA SER A 376 5.07 -10.10 -0.30
C SER A 376 4.32 -9.22 0.71
N ALA A 377 2.99 -9.16 0.59
CA ALA A 377 2.09 -8.74 1.64
C ALA A 377 0.69 -9.31 1.37
N PRO A 378 -0.13 -9.57 2.40
CA PRO A 378 -1.57 -9.73 2.23
C PRO A 378 -2.11 -8.59 1.37
N LYS A 379 -2.91 -8.90 0.36
CA LYS A 379 -3.55 -7.86 -0.46
C LYS A 379 -4.66 -7.18 0.37
N PRO A 380 -4.99 -5.90 0.15
CA PRO A 380 -6.16 -5.25 0.78
C PRO A 380 -7.47 -6.02 0.58
N THR A 381 -7.55 -6.87 -0.44
CA THR A 381 -8.66 -7.82 -0.64
C THR A 381 -8.72 -8.98 0.38
N THR A 382 -7.98 -8.90 1.48
CA THR A 382 -7.99 -9.78 2.65
C THR A 382 -8.58 -9.00 3.84
N PRO A 383 -9.90 -8.75 3.88
CA PRO A 383 -10.50 -7.80 4.82
C PRO A 383 -10.17 -8.02 6.29
N TYR A 384 -10.08 -9.28 6.74
CA TYR A 384 -9.77 -9.66 8.12
C TYR A 384 -8.35 -9.30 8.60
N PHE A 385 -7.52 -8.69 7.73
CA PHE A 385 -6.25 -8.07 8.09
C PHE A 385 -6.33 -6.54 8.13
N TYR A 386 -7.35 -5.94 7.50
CA TYR A 386 -7.41 -4.50 7.22
C TYR A 386 -8.60 -3.80 7.87
N LEU A 387 -9.64 -4.56 8.25
CA LEU A 387 -10.87 -4.08 8.84
C LEU A 387 -11.04 -4.62 10.25
N LEU A 388 -11.77 -3.86 11.05
CA LEU A 388 -12.43 -4.25 12.28
C LEU A 388 -13.93 -4.32 11.99
N ASP A 389 -14.70 -4.94 12.88
CA ASP A 389 -16.14 -4.84 12.82
C ASP A 389 -16.63 -3.44 13.25
N GLU A 390 -17.94 -3.29 13.38
CA GLU A 390 -18.60 -2.03 13.74
C GLU A 390 -18.36 -1.59 15.19
N ASN A 391 -17.95 -2.50 16.08
CA ASN A 391 -17.62 -2.21 17.47
C ASN A 391 -16.12 -1.92 17.65
N GLY A 392 -15.32 -2.06 16.58
CA GLY A 392 -13.87 -1.95 16.66
C GLY A 392 -13.17 -3.25 17.01
N ASP A 393 -13.87 -4.39 16.96
CA ASP A 393 -13.33 -5.69 17.32
C ASP A 393 -12.75 -6.44 16.11
N VAL A 394 -11.88 -7.40 16.42
CA VAL A 394 -11.25 -8.26 15.42
C VAL A 394 -12.22 -9.36 14.97
N ASP A 395 -12.72 -9.27 13.74
CA ASP A 395 -13.55 -10.31 13.13
C ASP A 395 -12.98 -10.82 11.78
N PHE A 396 -13.08 -12.14 11.57
CA PHE A 396 -12.67 -12.81 10.33
C PHE A 396 -13.62 -12.54 9.15
N TYR A 397 -14.90 -12.29 9.43
CA TYR A 397 -15.96 -12.26 8.44
C TYR A 397 -16.28 -10.86 7.90
N VAL A 398 -15.59 -9.83 8.43
CA VAL A 398 -15.59 -8.44 7.95
C VAL A 398 -15.33 -8.35 6.45
N LYS A 399 -15.93 -7.34 5.82
CA LYS A 399 -15.82 -7.05 4.38
C LYS A 399 -15.97 -5.55 4.17
N TYR A 400 -15.56 -5.05 3.00
CA TYR A 400 -15.91 -3.70 2.55
C TYR A 400 -17.42 -3.62 2.22
N LYS A 401 -18.21 -3.50 3.29
CA LYS A 401 -19.67 -3.32 3.40
C LYS A 401 -19.89 -2.31 4.56
N ASP A 402 -21.12 -1.83 4.70
CA ASP A 402 -21.51 -0.85 5.72
C ASP A 402 -21.06 -1.26 7.15
N GLN A 403 -20.77 -0.26 7.98
CA GLN A 403 -20.44 -0.29 9.42
C GLN A 403 -19.04 -0.77 9.85
N ASN A 404 -18.27 -1.50 9.02
CA ASN A 404 -16.92 -1.94 9.41
C ASN A 404 -15.89 -0.79 9.42
N ILE A 405 -14.91 -0.87 10.31
CA ILE A 405 -13.94 0.20 10.56
C ILE A 405 -12.57 -0.14 9.93
N LEU A 406 -11.86 0.88 9.39
CA LEU A 406 -10.47 0.74 8.97
C LEU A 406 -9.53 0.66 10.17
N ARG A 407 -8.56 -0.26 10.16
CA ARG A 407 -7.59 -0.44 11.26
C ARG A 407 -6.62 0.73 11.49
N GLY A 408 -6.51 1.65 10.53
CA GLY A 408 -5.67 2.85 10.64
C GLY A 408 -4.38 2.80 9.82
N ARG A 409 -3.29 3.34 10.35
CA ARG A 409 -2.01 3.56 9.64
C ARG A 409 -1.12 2.33 9.70
N LYS A 410 -0.67 1.83 8.55
CA LYS A 410 0.20 0.65 8.48
C LYS A 410 1.64 0.99 8.88
N PHE A 411 2.17 0.33 9.92
CA PHE A 411 3.57 0.41 10.35
C PHE A 411 4.22 -0.98 10.41
N TYR A 412 5.53 -1.04 10.19
CA TYR A 412 6.30 -2.30 10.18
C TYR A 412 6.97 -2.54 11.53
N ARG A 413 6.95 -3.79 11.99
CA ARG A 413 7.58 -4.22 13.25
C ARG A 413 9.11 -4.27 13.16
N HIS A 414 9.76 -4.19 14.31
CA HIS A 414 11.22 -4.29 14.44
C HIS A 414 11.64 -5.73 14.72
N HIS A 415 12.56 -6.24 13.90
CA HIS A 415 13.05 -7.61 14.01
C HIS A 415 14.25 -7.64 14.96
N SER A 416 14.27 -8.66 15.80
CA SER A 416 15.39 -9.06 16.63
C SER A 416 16.36 -9.93 15.83
N ASN A 417 17.68 -9.71 15.99
CA ASN A 417 18.75 -10.59 15.50
C ASN A 417 18.57 -11.13 14.05
N ILE A 418 18.59 -10.22 13.07
CA ILE A 418 18.37 -10.56 11.66
C ILE A 418 19.60 -11.29 11.07
N ASP A 419 19.39 -12.53 10.63
CA ASP A 419 20.36 -13.30 9.85
C ASP A 419 20.18 -13.08 8.33
N ARG A 420 21.27 -13.12 7.56
CA ARG A 420 21.27 -13.02 6.09
C ARG A 420 20.25 -13.94 5.42
N ASN A 421 20.16 -15.17 5.88
CA ASN A 421 19.25 -16.20 5.37
C ASN A 421 17.76 -15.84 5.54
N GLN A 422 17.42 -14.89 6.41
CA GLN A 422 16.04 -14.47 6.63
C GLN A 422 15.54 -13.47 5.58
N TYR A 423 16.45 -12.74 4.92
CA TYR A 423 16.11 -11.70 3.95
C TYR A 423 16.67 -11.95 2.55
N THR A 424 17.56 -12.94 2.36
CA THR A 424 18.03 -13.34 1.04
C THR A 424 17.20 -14.47 0.46
N ARG A 425 17.00 -14.45 -0.86
CA ARG A 425 16.39 -15.57 -1.57
C ARG A 425 17.28 -16.81 -1.47
N LYS A 426 16.65 -17.96 -1.16
CA LYS A 426 17.29 -19.28 -1.16
C LYS A 426 17.99 -19.54 -2.50
N ASP A 427 19.21 -20.05 -2.44
CA ASP A 427 20.07 -20.37 -3.59
C ASP A 427 20.42 -19.16 -4.49
N GLY A 428 20.13 -17.93 -4.05
CA GLY A 428 20.47 -16.70 -4.76
C GLY A 428 19.67 -16.45 -6.04
N GLU A 429 18.53 -17.11 -6.22
CA GLU A 429 17.70 -16.98 -7.42
C GLU A 429 17.27 -15.53 -7.71
N ARG A 430 17.28 -15.16 -8.99
CA ARG A 430 16.92 -13.82 -9.48
C ARG A 430 15.82 -13.93 -10.52
N ASN A 431 14.69 -13.29 -10.26
CA ASN A 431 13.56 -13.24 -11.18
C ASN A 431 12.77 -11.94 -11.00
N ARG A 432 11.66 -11.79 -11.73
CA ARG A 432 10.79 -10.60 -11.69
C ARG A 432 10.07 -10.35 -10.36
N LEU A 433 10.09 -11.30 -9.42
CA LEU A 433 9.42 -11.20 -8.11
C LEU A 433 10.35 -10.66 -7.02
N ASN A 434 11.66 -10.60 -7.29
CA ASN A 434 12.64 -10.09 -6.36
C ASN A 434 13.58 -9.06 -7.00
N ARG A 435 14.49 -8.53 -6.18
CA ARG A 435 15.42 -7.46 -6.55
C ARG A 435 16.73 -7.62 -5.78
N THR A 436 17.82 -7.17 -6.37
CA THR A 436 19.16 -7.22 -5.76
C THR A 436 19.57 -5.85 -5.25
N LEU A 437 20.09 -5.78 -4.03
CA LEU A 437 20.62 -4.57 -3.42
C LEU A 437 22.15 -4.62 -3.40
N ARG A 438 22.80 -3.50 -3.71
CA ARG A 438 24.25 -3.29 -3.62
C ARG A 438 24.55 -2.25 -2.55
N ASP A 439 25.68 -2.34 -1.86
CA ASP A 439 26.03 -1.42 -0.77
C ASP A 439 25.00 -1.38 0.38
N VAL A 440 24.44 -2.52 0.81
CA VAL A 440 23.55 -2.53 1.98
C VAL A 440 24.37 -2.21 3.22
N LEU A 441 24.07 -1.11 3.92
CA LEU A 441 24.80 -0.74 5.12
C LEU A 441 24.53 -1.73 6.25
N LYS A 442 25.61 -2.21 6.88
CA LYS A 442 25.52 -3.04 8.09
C LYS A 442 24.94 -2.22 9.26
N PRO A 443 24.34 -2.87 10.27
CA PRO A 443 24.00 -2.24 11.54
C PRO A 443 25.21 -1.50 12.14
N GLY A 444 24.99 -0.43 12.91
CA GLY A 444 26.03 0.31 13.63
C GLY A 444 26.63 1.51 12.89
N ALA A 445 26.06 1.91 11.74
CA ALA A 445 26.43 3.15 11.07
C ALA A 445 25.74 4.36 11.73
N PHE A 446 26.39 5.52 11.69
CA PHE A 446 25.87 6.77 12.22
C PHE A 446 25.74 7.85 11.14
N PHE A 447 24.65 8.59 11.21
CA PHE A 447 24.36 9.73 10.34
C PHE A 447 24.00 10.96 11.17
N GLU A 448 24.28 12.14 10.66
CA GLU A 448 23.90 13.40 11.30
C GLU A 448 23.06 14.26 10.35
N PHE A 449 22.03 14.90 10.90
CA PHE A 449 21.17 15.82 10.16
C PHE A 449 20.62 16.92 11.06
N THR A 450 20.12 17.99 10.43
CA THR A 450 19.49 19.10 11.12
C THR A 450 18.06 19.29 10.63
N ILE A 451 17.15 19.53 11.57
CA ILE A 451 15.78 19.99 11.30
C ILE A 451 15.70 21.46 11.67
N ASN A 452 15.42 22.33 10.70
CA ASN A 452 15.06 23.72 10.97
C ASN A 452 13.54 23.79 11.17
N PHE A 453 13.09 24.59 12.13
CA PHE A 453 11.67 24.80 12.39
C PHE A 453 11.36 26.28 12.56
N GLU A 454 10.14 26.69 12.23
CA GLU A 454 9.69 28.08 12.25
C GLU A 454 8.30 28.19 12.90
N ASN A 455 8.12 29.17 13.79
CA ASN A 455 6.84 29.51 14.40
C ASN A 455 6.07 28.31 15.01
N LEU A 456 6.75 27.45 15.76
CA LEU A 456 6.09 26.36 16.49
C LEU A 456 5.66 26.81 17.89
N ALA A 457 4.44 26.49 18.29
CA ALA A 457 4.02 26.62 19.69
C ALA A 457 4.70 25.53 20.57
N PRO A 458 4.83 25.75 21.89
CA PRO A 458 5.40 24.76 22.81
C PRO A 458 4.79 23.36 22.71
N VAL A 459 3.48 23.24 22.52
CA VAL A 459 2.81 21.94 22.34
C VAL A 459 3.16 21.27 21.01
N GLU A 460 3.33 22.05 19.94
CA GLU A 460 3.66 21.53 18.60
C GLU A 460 5.11 21.07 18.50
N ILE A 461 6.03 21.82 19.12
CA ILE A 461 7.43 21.37 19.22
C ILE A 461 7.54 20.14 20.12
N GLY A 462 6.74 20.05 21.20
CA GLY A 462 6.63 18.84 22.02
C GLY A 462 6.26 17.60 21.21
N ALA A 463 5.22 17.71 20.39
CA ALA A 463 4.80 16.64 19.47
C ALA A 463 5.89 16.27 18.45
N LEU A 464 6.61 17.26 17.91
CA LEU A 464 7.71 17.03 16.97
C LEU A 464 8.89 16.33 17.65
N LEU A 465 9.28 16.77 18.85
CA LEU A 465 10.41 16.20 19.60
C LEU A 465 10.13 14.74 19.97
N TRP A 466 8.94 14.42 20.48
CA TRP A 466 8.51 13.04 20.75
C TRP A 466 8.50 12.17 19.48
N SER A 467 8.17 12.77 18.33
CA SER A 467 8.18 12.06 17.05
C SER A 467 9.59 11.87 16.46
N ILE A 468 10.60 12.61 16.93
CA ILE A 468 12.00 12.50 16.49
C ILE A 468 12.73 11.49 17.37
N GLU A 469 12.79 11.75 18.67
CA GLU A 469 13.43 10.90 19.66
C GLU A 469 12.34 10.14 20.40
N LEU A 470 12.19 8.86 20.03
CA LEU A 470 11.16 7.99 20.58
C LEU A 470 11.53 7.58 22.01
N GLU A 471 10.55 7.05 22.73
CA GLU A 471 10.78 6.52 24.07
C GLU A 471 11.73 5.31 24.05
N ASN A 472 12.27 4.98 25.22
CA ASN A 472 13.24 3.91 25.36
C ASN A 472 12.74 2.60 24.72
N GLU A 473 13.64 1.86 24.07
CA GLU A 473 13.38 0.61 23.35
C GLU A 473 12.48 0.73 22.09
N MET A 474 12.04 1.92 21.72
CA MET A 474 11.33 2.16 20.46
C MET A 474 12.28 2.60 19.36
N TYR A 475 12.03 2.15 18.13
CA TYR A 475 12.84 2.48 16.96
C TYR A 475 12.01 3.03 15.82
N HIS A 476 12.64 3.83 14.97
CA HIS A 476 12.05 4.26 13.70
C HIS A 476 12.28 3.24 12.60
N LYS A 477 11.41 3.24 11.58
CA LYS A 477 11.52 2.35 10.41
C LYS A 477 11.62 3.13 9.09
N ILE A 478 12.77 3.05 8.42
CA ILE A 478 13.07 3.79 7.17
C ILE A 478 13.63 2.88 6.06
N GLY A 479 13.46 3.27 4.80
CA GLY A 479 14.08 2.57 3.68
C GLY A 479 13.31 1.38 3.12
N LEU A 480 14.01 0.59 2.30
CA LEU A 480 13.49 -0.59 1.61
C LEU A 480 13.55 -1.85 2.51
N ALA A 481 12.87 -2.92 2.10
CA ALA A 481 12.94 -4.24 2.75
C ALA A 481 12.51 -4.27 4.23
N LYS A 482 11.71 -3.29 4.68
CA LYS A 482 11.10 -3.26 6.02
C LYS A 482 10.42 -4.57 6.43
N PRO A 483 9.66 -5.28 5.56
CA PRO A 483 9.05 -6.57 5.92
C PRO A 483 10.06 -7.70 6.20
N LEU A 484 11.31 -7.55 5.75
CA LEU A 484 12.42 -8.49 5.97
C LEU A 484 13.36 -8.00 7.07
N GLY A 485 12.93 -6.99 7.84
CA GLY A 485 13.63 -6.51 9.02
C GLY A 485 14.53 -5.29 8.83
N PHE A 486 14.79 -4.86 7.61
CA PHE A 486 15.70 -3.74 7.35
C PHE A 486 15.17 -2.41 7.91
N GLY A 487 16.10 -1.49 8.17
CA GLY A 487 15.78 -0.08 8.35
C GLY A 487 15.25 0.33 9.72
N SER A 488 15.41 -0.50 10.74
CA SER A 488 15.31 -0.05 12.14
C SER A 488 16.46 0.92 12.44
N VAL A 489 16.12 2.12 12.90
CA VAL A 489 17.07 3.17 13.25
C VAL A 489 16.65 3.83 14.56
N ASP A 490 17.65 4.26 15.32
CA ASP A 490 17.47 5.04 16.54
C ASP A 490 17.89 6.49 16.26
N ILE A 491 17.20 7.47 16.84
CA ILE A 491 17.50 8.90 16.65
C ILE A 491 17.61 9.58 18.00
N GLU A 492 18.76 10.21 18.24
CA GLU A 492 19.05 11.02 19.40
C GLU A 492 19.10 12.50 19.00
N ILE A 493 18.43 13.37 19.76
CA ILE A 493 18.51 14.81 19.68
C ILE A 493 19.71 15.26 20.53
N LYS A 494 20.79 15.68 19.86
CA LYS A 494 22.01 16.13 20.51
C LYS A 494 21.88 17.55 21.04
N GLU A 495 21.18 18.42 20.30
CA GLU A 495 21.08 19.84 20.65
C GLU A 495 19.83 20.49 20.06
N ILE A 496 19.20 21.40 20.81
CA ILE A 496 18.12 22.26 20.33
C ILE A 496 18.56 23.72 20.49
N LYS A 497 18.51 24.49 19.40
CA LYS A 497 18.75 25.94 19.41
C LYS A 497 17.51 26.70 18.96
N CYS A 498 17.17 27.78 19.64
CA CYS A 498 16.20 28.76 19.14
C CYS A 498 16.87 30.10 18.89
N VAL A 499 16.33 30.84 17.94
CA VAL A 499 16.64 32.25 17.77
C VAL A 499 15.71 33.08 18.66
N THR A 500 16.26 34.11 19.29
CA THR A 500 15.53 35.18 19.96
C THR A 500 15.50 36.37 18.99
N PRO A 501 14.42 36.58 18.20
CA PRO A 501 14.40 37.59 17.15
C PRO A 501 14.71 39.00 17.68
N LYS A 502 14.19 39.34 18.86
CA LYS A 502 14.46 40.63 19.51
C LYS A 502 15.95 40.86 19.76
N GLU A 503 16.70 39.86 20.17
CA GLU A 503 18.15 40.00 20.41
C GLU A 503 18.92 40.06 19.08
N ARG A 504 18.55 39.21 18.12
CA ARG A 504 19.20 39.14 16.80
C ARG A 504 19.07 40.42 16.00
N TYR A 505 17.87 41.01 15.98
CA TYR A 505 17.60 42.19 15.15
C TYR A 505 17.85 43.52 15.86
N ARG A 506 18.13 43.53 17.17
CA ARG A 506 18.53 44.74 17.93
C ARG A 506 20.04 44.93 18.04
N SER A 507 20.86 43.98 17.61
CA SER A 507 22.31 44.02 17.78
C SER A 507 23.03 43.46 16.55
N PHE A 508 24.06 44.17 16.09
CA PHE A 508 24.95 43.70 15.02
C PHE A 508 25.95 42.63 15.49
N THR A 509 26.14 42.46 16.80
CA THR A 509 27.14 41.55 17.38
C THR A 509 26.53 40.30 18.02
N LYS A 510 25.26 40.34 18.43
CA LYS A 510 24.58 39.18 19.03
C LYS A 510 23.89 38.34 17.95
N SER A 511 24.24 37.06 17.88
CA SER A 511 23.60 36.12 16.95
C SER A 511 22.12 35.86 17.24
N GLY A 512 21.70 36.08 18.50
CA GLY A 512 20.38 35.78 19.05
C GLY A 512 20.09 34.27 19.19
N TRP A 513 21.04 33.39 18.87
CA TRP A 513 20.87 31.94 19.07
C TRP A 513 21.14 31.55 20.51
N LYS A 514 20.26 30.73 21.07
CA LYS A 514 20.40 30.14 22.40
C LYS A 514 20.18 28.63 22.33
N THR A 515 21.05 27.88 22.99
CA THR A 515 20.82 26.46 23.23
C THR A 515 19.80 26.32 24.36
N ILE A 516 18.75 25.55 24.11
CA ILE A 516 17.59 25.43 25.00
C ILE A 516 17.16 23.97 25.19
N SER A 517 18.11 23.03 25.02
CA SER A 517 17.87 21.59 25.18
C SER A 517 17.21 21.22 26.52
N ILE A 518 17.40 22.03 27.57
CA ILE A 518 16.76 21.85 28.88
C ILE A 518 15.22 21.94 28.86
N GLN A 519 14.63 22.54 27.82
CA GLN A 519 13.17 22.64 27.68
C GLN A 519 12.54 21.42 27.01
N LYS A 520 13.33 20.47 26.47
CA LYS A 520 12.86 19.30 25.72
C LYS A 520 11.77 18.55 26.48
N GLU A 521 12.04 18.17 27.72
CA GLU A 521 11.13 17.29 28.48
C GLU A 521 9.88 18.02 28.93
N LYS A 522 10.00 19.32 29.21
CA LYS A 522 8.85 20.18 29.50
C LYS A 522 7.88 20.22 28.32
N TRP A 523 8.39 20.37 27.10
CA TRP A 523 7.53 20.44 25.91
C TRP A 523 6.93 19.09 25.54
N ILE A 524 7.68 18.00 25.66
CA ILE A 524 7.15 16.65 25.48
C ILE A 524 6.05 16.37 26.50
N ALA A 525 6.27 16.72 27.78
CA ALA A 525 5.27 16.57 28.83
C ALA A 525 3.99 17.37 28.52
N LEU A 526 4.13 18.63 28.06
CA LEU A 526 2.99 19.45 27.63
C LEU A 526 2.22 18.79 26.47
N PHE A 527 2.91 18.23 25.47
CA PHE A 527 2.25 17.50 24.39
C PHE A 527 1.44 16.32 24.91
N LYS A 528 2.02 15.50 25.81
CA LYS A 528 1.32 14.37 26.41
C LYS A 528 0.09 14.82 27.20
N GLU A 529 0.25 15.79 28.10
CA GLU A 529 -0.84 16.36 28.90
C GLU A 529 -2.00 16.87 28.03
N LYS A 530 -1.69 17.59 26.94
CA LYS A 530 -2.74 18.15 26.06
C LYS A 530 -3.39 17.11 25.14
N MET A 531 -2.72 16.00 24.85
CA MET A 531 -3.36 14.84 24.24
C MET A 531 -4.29 14.14 25.25
N GLU A 532 -3.92 14.06 26.53
CA GLU A 532 -4.78 13.50 27.59
C GLU A 532 -6.04 14.33 27.79
N GLU A 533 -5.88 15.64 27.91
CA GLU A 533 -6.99 16.60 28.01
C GLU A 533 -7.95 16.45 26.83
N LYS A 534 -7.41 16.33 25.62
CA LYS A 534 -8.19 16.29 24.38
C LYS A 534 -9.02 15.02 24.19
N TYR A 535 -8.50 13.87 24.62
CA TYR A 535 -9.12 12.56 24.37
C TYR A 535 -9.65 11.92 25.65
N HIS A 536 -9.63 12.65 26.77
CA HIS A 536 -10.14 12.23 28.07
C HIS A 536 -9.61 10.86 28.55
N GLU A 537 -8.35 10.57 28.20
CA GLU A 537 -7.70 9.30 28.49
C GLU A 537 -6.19 9.52 28.65
N LYS A 538 -5.53 8.72 29.48
CA LYS A 538 -4.08 8.81 29.69
C LYS A 538 -3.33 8.61 28.38
N PHE A 539 -2.22 9.32 28.18
CA PHE A 539 -1.48 9.35 26.92
C PHE A 539 -1.05 7.95 26.52
N GLU A 540 -0.61 7.16 27.51
CA GLU A 540 -0.16 5.79 27.35
C GLU A 540 -1.28 4.79 27.07
N GLU A 541 -2.52 5.14 27.39
CA GLU A 541 -3.71 4.32 27.16
C GLU A 541 -4.44 4.68 25.85
N LEU A 542 -4.08 5.78 25.19
CA LEU A 542 -4.60 6.13 23.88
C LEU A 542 -4.29 5.02 22.87
N ALA A 543 -5.32 4.55 22.15
CA ALA A 543 -5.21 3.41 21.25
C ALA A 543 -4.09 3.56 20.20
N ASN A 544 -3.91 4.77 19.64
CA ASN A 544 -2.85 5.07 18.69
C ASN A 544 -1.44 5.00 19.34
N ILE A 545 -1.29 5.42 20.60
CA ILE A 545 -0.02 5.36 21.33
C ILE A 545 0.30 3.92 21.75
N LYS A 546 -0.68 3.17 22.28
CA LYS A 546 -0.53 1.72 22.56
C LYS A 546 -0.09 0.94 21.33
N ASP A 547 -0.74 1.20 20.20
CA ASP A 547 -0.40 0.52 18.95
C ASP A 547 0.99 0.93 18.44
N LEU A 548 1.38 2.21 18.55
CA LEU A 548 2.74 2.66 18.21
C LEU A 548 3.78 1.95 19.05
N LYS A 549 3.62 1.94 20.38
CA LYS A 549 4.53 1.26 21.31
C LYS A 549 4.68 -0.21 20.94
N ALA A 550 3.57 -0.93 20.78
CA ALA A 550 3.58 -2.34 20.46
C ALA A 550 4.21 -2.68 19.09
N ILE A 551 4.22 -1.74 18.13
CA ILE A 551 4.86 -1.95 16.82
C ILE A 551 6.33 -1.53 16.84
N PHE A 552 6.67 -0.47 17.56
CA PHE A 552 7.97 0.20 17.50
C PHE A 552 8.99 -0.39 18.47
N THR A 553 8.54 -1.13 19.47
CA THR A 553 9.42 -1.96 20.31
C THR A 553 9.83 -3.24 19.59
N GLU A 554 10.95 -3.81 20.02
CA GLU A 554 11.45 -5.09 19.50
C GLU A 554 10.44 -6.22 19.77
N ALA A 555 10.22 -7.07 18.77
CA ALA A 555 9.24 -8.14 18.88
C ALA A 555 9.82 -9.41 19.51
N PHE A 556 9.05 -10.04 20.39
CA PHE A 556 9.42 -11.29 21.08
C PHE A 556 9.28 -12.54 20.21
N LEU A 557 8.44 -12.50 19.17
CA LEU A 557 8.20 -13.61 18.25
C LEU A 557 8.89 -13.37 16.91
N PRO A 558 9.27 -14.43 16.18
CA PRO A 558 9.79 -14.32 14.82
C PRO A 558 8.85 -13.54 13.92
N ILE A 559 9.38 -12.60 13.16
CA ILE A 559 8.60 -11.82 12.19
C ILE A 559 8.88 -12.33 10.79
N HIS A 560 7.83 -12.74 10.08
CA HIS A 560 7.90 -13.08 8.65
C HIS A 560 6.50 -13.24 8.06
N TYR A 561 6.40 -13.37 6.74
CA TYR A 561 5.20 -13.93 6.11
C TYR A 561 5.17 -15.46 6.25
N PRO A 562 4.01 -16.12 6.13
CA PRO A 562 3.93 -17.58 6.17
C PRO A 562 4.96 -18.24 5.24
N LYS A 563 5.88 -19.03 5.80
CA LYS A 563 6.93 -19.74 5.04
C LYS A 563 6.46 -21.16 4.71
N ASP A 564 6.54 -21.56 3.44
CA ASP A 564 6.25 -22.94 3.04
C ASP A 564 7.26 -23.89 3.73
N PRO A 565 6.83 -24.93 4.47
CA PRO A 565 7.72 -25.90 5.09
C PRO A 565 8.67 -26.59 4.10
N LYS A 566 8.33 -26.63 2.81
CA LYS A 566 9.15 -27.20 1.73
C LYS A 566 10.06 -26.18 1.04
N GLY A 567 10.04 -24.91 1.47
CA GLY A 567 10.95 -23.86 0.99
C GLY A 567 10.57 -23.23 -0.35
N GLY A 568 9.28 -23.20 -0.71
CA GLY A 568 8.76 -22.59 -1.95
C GLY A 568 8.03 -21.26 -1.76
N ASP A 569 7.80 -20.55 -2.88
CA ASP A 569 7.11 -19.25 -2.97
C ASP A 569 5.57 -19.38 -2.88
N LYS A 570 5.12 -20.15 -1.89
CA LYS A 570 3.71 -20.56 -1.74
C LYS A 570 3.04 -19.99 -0.50
N ASN A 571 3.56 -18.89 0.05
CA ASN A 571 2.96 -18.18 1.19
C ASN A 571 1.45 -17.91 1.06
N TYR A 572 0.96 -17.71 -0.18
CA TYR A 572 -0.45 -17.51 -0.49
C TYR A 572 -1.34 -18.72 -0.12
N GLU A 573 -0.78 -19.93 -0.08
CA GLU A 573 -1.51 -21.16 0.29
C GLU A 573 -1.99 -21.08 1.75
N TRP A 574 -1.16 -20.55 2.66
CA TRP A 574 -1.57 -20.29 4.05
C TRP A 574 -2.80 -19.38 4.12
N PHE A 575 -2.80 -18.28 3.36
CA PHE A 575 -3.94 -17.35 3.34
C PHE A 575 -5.21 -17.98 2.76
N ILE A 576 -5.07 -18.82 1.74
CA ILE A 576 -6.20 -19.58 1.17
C ILE A 576 -6.75 -20.55 2.21
N GLU A 577 -5.88 -21.28 2.91
CA GLU A 577 -6.29 -22.24 3.93
C GLU A 577 -6.95 -21.54 5.12
N ASN A 578 -6.35 -20.46 5.62
CA ASN A 578 -6.91 -19.66 6.71
C ASN A 578 -8.29 -19.11 6.33
N LYS A 579 -8.45 -18.61 5.09
CA LYS A 579 -9.75 -18.18 4.54
C LYS A 579 -10.76 -19.31 4.44
N ARG A 580 -10.33 -20.54 4.13
CA ARG A 580 -11.21 -21.72 4.09
C ARG A 580 -11.66 -22.11 5.51
N LYS A 581 -10.76 -22.04 6.49
CA LYS A 581 -11.02 -22.43 7.88
C LYS A 581 -11.71 -21.34 8.71
N GLY A 582 -11.57 -20.07 8.34
CA GLY A 582 -12.17 -18.94 9.03
C GLY A 582 -11.58 -18.66 10.41
N LYS A 583 -10.26 -18.79 10.60
CA LYS A 583 -9.68 -18.94 11.94
C LYS A 583 -8.87 -17.76 12.47
N TYR A 584 -7.94 -17.25 11.68
CA TYR A 584 -6.90 -16.37 12.20
C TYR A 584 -6.97 -14.98 11.54
N PRO A 585 -7.80 -14.05 12.07
CA PRO A 585 -7.70 -12.64 11.72
C PRO A 585 -6.41 -12.03 12.28
N LEU A 586 -6.04 -10.84 11.82
CA LEU A 586 -4.90 -10.11 12.41
C LEU A 586 -5.34 -9.49 13.74
N ALA A 587 -4.62 -9.77 14.83
CA ALA A 587 -4.88 -9.15 16.12
C ALA A 587 -4.52 -7.65 16.10
N LEU A 588 -5.08 -6.87 17.03
CA LEU A 588 -4.66 -5.48 17.25
C LEU A 588 -3.21 -5.43 17.71
N ALA A 589 -2.50 -4.34 17.41
CA ALA A 589 -1.05 -4.28 17.60
C ALA A 589 -0.63 -4.57 19.04
N ALA A 590 -1.30 -3.95 20.02
CA ALA A 590 -1.07 -4.14 21.45
C ALA A 590 -1.53 -5.51 22.00
N GLU A 591 -2.38 -6.23 21.27
CA GLU A 591 -2.97 -7.52 21.69
C GLU A 591 -2.33 -8.72 20.97
N ASP A 592 -1.53 -8.47 19.92
CA ASP A 592 -0.88 -9.46 19.07
C ASP A 592 0.34 -10.09 19.76
N THR A 593 0.11 -10.72 20.91
CA THR A 593 1.14 -11.35 21.76
C THR A 593 1.41 -12.80 21.37
N GLU A 594 0.40 -13.50 20.85
CA GLU A 594 0.55 -14.90 20.47
C GLU A 594 1.00 -15.10 19.01
N GLY A 595 0.77 -14.10 18.15
CA GLY A 595 1.02 -14.19 16.71
C GLY A 595 0.19 -15.25 15.98
N LEU A 596 0.48 -15.42 14.69
CA LEU A 596 -0.19 -16.35 13.78
C LEU A 596 0.54 -17.70 13.74
N PRO A 597 -0.18 -18.82 13.59
CA PRO A 597 0.46 -20.13 13.49
C PRO A 597 1.11 -20.33 12.11
N GLU A 598 2.26 -20.99 12.07
CA GLU A 598 2.81 -21.55 10.84
C GLU A 598 1.89 -22.64 10.24
N TYR A 599 2.21 -23.12 9.04
CA TYR A 599 1.49 -24.21 8.38
C TYR A 599 1.29 -25.40 9.33
N SER A 600 0.03 -25.82 9.50
CA SER A 600 -0.24 -27.11 10.13
C SER A 600 0.26 -28.21 9.21
N LYS A 601 1.23 -29.00 9.68
CA LYS A 601 1.62 -30.26 9.01
C LYS A 601 0.41 -31.17 8.82
#